data_AF-A0A318KXQ7-F1
#
_entry.id   AF-A0A318KXQ7-F1
#
_cell.length_a   1.000
_cell.length_b   1.000
_cell.length_c   1.000
_cell.angle_alpha   90.00
_cell.angle_beta   90.00
_cell.angle_gamma   90.00
#
_symmetry.space_group_name_H-M   'P 1'
#
loop_
_entity.id
_entity.type
_entity.pdbx_description
1 polymer ?
#
loop_
_entity_poly.entity_id
_entity_poly.type
_entity_poly.pdbx_seq_one_letter_code
_entity_poly.pdbx_strand_id
1 'polypeptide(L)' 'MGFKSGELLRMDMEDNFGQHTTLTFSGLQKNPKLPASRFSFTPPKGVDVLAE' A
#
# COMPACT_ATOMS: atom_id res chain seq x y z
N MET A 1 -4.35 -13.22 6.94
CA MET A 1 -3.02 -12.86 6.40
C MET A 1 -2.31 -14.11 5.92
N GLY A 2 -1.97 -14.17 4.63
CA GLY A 2 -1.22 -15.27 4.04
C GLY A 2 0.26 -14.95 3.99
N PHE A 3 1.07 -15.68 4.77
CA PHE A 3 2.53 -15.66 4.68
C PHE A 3 3.03 -16.93 4.00
N LYS A 4 4.03 -16.80 3.13
CA LYS A 4 4.78 -17.95 2.59
C LYS A 4 6.26 -17.65 2.73
N SER A 5 7.01 -18.52 3.39
CA SER A 5 8.46 -18.35 3.59
C SER A 5 8.86 -16.99 4.19
N GLY A 6 8.01 -16.40 5.04
CA GLY A 6 8.24 -15.09 5.65
C GLY A 6 8.02 -13.90 4.71
N GLU A 7 7.32 -14.10 3.58
CA GLU A 7 6.85 -13.04 2.69
C GLU A 7 5.34 -12.89 2.81
N LEU A 8 4.88 -11.64 2.87
CA LEU A 8 3.47 -11.30 2.83
C LEU A 8 2.95 -11.50 1.40
N LEU A 9 2.05 -12.45 1.21
CA LEU A 9 1.45 -12.73 -0.10
C LEU A 9 0.05 -12.18 -0.24
N ARG A 10 -0.69 -12.13 0.87
CA ARG A 10 -2.10 -11.74 0.85
C ARG A 10 -2.54 -11.11 2.15
N MET A 11 -3.26 -10.01 2.05
CA MET A 11 -4.05 -9.44 3.13
C MET A 11 -5.53 -9.53 2.79
N ASP A 12 -6.32 -9.91 3.78
CA ASP A 12 -7.78 -9.90 3.71
C ASP A 12 -8.24 -8.99 4.85
N MET A 13 -9.09 -8.02 4.51
CA MET A 13 -9.67 -7.04 5.43
C MET A 13 -11.19 -7.16 5.34
N GLU A 14 -11.82 -7.28 6.50
CA GLU A 14 -13.26 -7.24 6.65
C GLU A 14 -13.62 -6.02 7.50
N ASP A 15 -14.57 -5.21 7.04
CA ASP A 15 -15.10 -4.10 7.84
C ASP A 15 -16.43 -4.48 8.52
N ASN A 16 -16.87 -3.65 9.46
CA ASN A 16 -18.09 -3.90 10.24
C ASN A 16 -19.39 -3.84 9.42
N PHE A 17 -19.33 -3.40 8.15
CA PHE A 17 -20.46 -3.39 7.23
C PHE A 17 -20.48 -4.62 6.33
N GLY A 18 -19.53 -5.55 6.51
CA GLY A 18 -19.43 -6.79 5.73
C GLY A 18 -18.70 -6.60 4.40
N GLN A 19 -18.00 -5.49 4.19
CA GLN A 19 -17.11 -5.36 3.03
C GLN A 19 -15.91 -6.28 3.23
N HIS A 20 -15.58 -7.06 2.20
CA HIS A 20 -14.38 -7.88 2.17
C HIS A 20 -13.43 -7.39 1.08
N THR A 21 -12.26 -6.91 1.49
CA THR A 21 -11.20 -6.42 0.61
C THR A 21 -10.01 -7.37 0.65
N THR A 22 -9.59 -7.84 -0.53
CA THR A 22 -8.41 -8.70 -0.71
C THR A 22 -7.30 -7.96 -1.44
N LEU A 23 -6.11 -7.93 -0.84
CA LEU A 23 -4.86 -7.42 -1.41
C LEU A 23 -3.92 -8.59 -1.68
N THR A 24 -3.48 -8.76 -2.92
CA THR A 24 -2.49 -9.78 -3.30
C THR A 24 -1.18 -9.10 -3.69
N PHE A 25 -0.08 -9.49 -3.06
CA PHE A 25 1.24 -8.91 -3.29
C PHE A 25 2.02 -9.76 -4.28
N SER A 26 2.72 -9.11 -5.21
CA SER A 26 3.63 -9.74 -6.16
C SER A 26 4.90 -8.91 -6.31
N GLY A 27 6.04 -9.56 -6.62
CA GLY A 27 7.32 -8.87 -6.81
C GLY A 27 7.87 -8.18 -5.55
N LEU A 28 7.56 -8.68 -4.36
CA LEU A 28 8.00 -8.08 -3.11
C LEU A 28 9.53 -8.10 -3.00
N GLN A 29 10.14 -6.93 -2.75
CA GLN A 29 11.57 -6.79 -2.54
C GLN A 29 11.82 -6.39 -1.09
N LYS A 30 12.61 -7.20 -0.36
CA LYS A 30 13.03 -6.88 1.01
C LYS A 30 14.23 -5.93 0.99
N ASN A 31 14.13 -4.85 1.76
CA ASN A 31 15.20 -3.87 1.98
C ASN A 31 15.83 -3.29 0.68
N PRO A 32 15.06 -2.89 -0.35
CA PRO A 32 15.63 -2.21 -1.50
C PRO A 32 16.17 -0.83 -1.10
N LYS A 33 17.22 -0.36 -1.79
CA LYS A 33 17.67 1.03 -1.65
C LYS A 33 16.68 1.95 -2.36
N LEU A 34 15.93 2.72 -1.60
CA LEU A 34 14.95 3.68 -2.12
C LEU A 34 15.44 5.12 -1.90
N PRO A 35 15.53 5.96 -2.94
CA PRO A 35 15.87 7.36 -2.77
C PRO A 35 14.70 8.12 -2.12
N ALA A 36 15.00 9.13 -1.31
CA ALA A 36 14.00 9.93 -0.59
C ALA A 36 12.97 10.60 -1.51
N SER A 37 13.36 10.93 -2.74
CA SER A 37 12.48 11.52 -3.76
C SER A 37 11.29 10.64 -4.16
N ARG A 38 11.33 9.32 -3.90
CA ARG A 38 10.15 8.44 -4.10
C ARG A 38 9.00 8.72 -3.13
N PHE A 39 9.28 9.41 -2.04
CA PHE A 39 8.31 9.70 -0.97
C PHE A 39 7.90 11.18 -0.94
N SER A 40 8.27 11.96 -1.96
CA SER A 40 7.81 13.34 -2.13
C SER A 40 6.67 13.41 -3.15
N PHE A 41 5.62 14.14 -2.81
CA PHE A 41 4.52 14.45 -3.73
C PHE A 41 4.35 15.96 -3.84
N THR A 42 4.31 16.47 -5.06
CA THR A 42 3.95 17.86 -5.35
C THR A 42 2.62 17.86 -6.08
N PRO A 43 1.54 18.39 -5.46
CA PRO A 43 0.24 18.46 -6.11
C PRO A 43 0.33 19.21 -7.45
N PRO A 44 -0.31 18.73 -8.53
CA PRO A 44 -0.36 19.45 -9.79
C PRO A 44 -1.02 20.83 -9.64
N LYS A 45 -0.70 21.77 -10.54
CA LYS A 45 -1.30 23.10 -10.50
C LYS A 45 -2.82 23.02 -10.65
N GLY A 46 -3.54 23.73 -9.77
CA GLY A 46 -5.01 23.85 -9.84
C GLY A 46 -5.78 22.69 -9.20
N VAL A 47 -5.11 21.80 -8.47
CA VAL A 47 -5.81 20.81 -7.63
C VAL A 47 -6.09 21.40 -6.26
N ASP A 48 -7.25 21.08 -5.72
CA ASP A 48 -7.57 21.36 -4.32
C ASP A 48 -6.87 20.34 -3.42
N VAL A 49 -6.21 20.83 -2.38
CA VAL A 49 -5.56 20.00 -1.37
C VAL A 49 -6.41 20.08 -0.10
N LEU A 50 -7.05 18.97 0.23
CA LEU A 50 -7.84 18.83 1.44
C LEU A 50 -7.00 18.11 2.51
N ALA A 51 -7.09 18.59 3.74
CA ALA A 51 -6.59 17.89 4.92
C ALA A 51 -7.80 17.44 5.76
N GLU A 52 -7.72 16.24 6.31
CA GLU A 52 -8.71 15.66 7.24
C GLU A 52 -8.35 15.97 8.69
#